data_AF-A0A8X6TAM9-F1
#
_entry.id   AF-A0A8X6TAM9-F1
#
_cell.length_a   1.000
_cell.length_b   1.000
_cell.length_c   1.000
_cell.angle_alpha   90.00
_cell.angle_beta   90.00
_cell.angle_gamma   90.00
#
_symmetry.space_group_name_H-M   'P 1'
#
loop_
_entity.id
_entity.type
_entity.pdbx_description
1 polymer ?
#
loop_
_entity_poly.entity_id
_entity_poly.type
_entity_poly.pdbx_seq_one_letter_code
_entity_poly.pdbx_strand_id
1 'polypeptide(L)'
;EARNERVVTPLNIDQALDARDAIAKALYSSLFSWLVQRVNNIVFKGPRKTSIAILDIFGFEDFKENSFEQLCINYANETLQYYFNKHVFKLEQQEYAKERIEWQPINYQDNQPVLNLIAKKPVGILPLLDDESNFPKVSLP
;
A
#
# COMPACT_ATOMS: atom_id res chain seq x y z
N GLU A 1 20.41 38.81 -14.45
CA GLU A 1 20.37 37.75 -15.47
C GLU A 1 21.09 36.50 -14.95
N ALA A 2 20.43 35.66 -14.15
CA ALA A 2 21.05 34.45 -13.56
C ALA A 2 20.07 33.27 -13.52
N ARG A 3 19.20 33.15 -14.51
CA ARG A 3 18.10 32.16 -14.53
C ARG A 3 18.43 30.86 -15.27
N ASN A 4 19.67 30.71 -15.76
CA ASN A 4 20.08 29.60 -16.64
C ASN A 4 21.51 29.10 -16.37
N GLU A 5 22.10 29.37 -15.22
CA GLU A 5 23.41 28.80 -14.87
C GLU A 5 23.25 27.41 -14.25
N ARG A 6 23.90 26.43 -14.87
CA ARG A 6 23.93 25.05 -14.36
C ARG A 6 24.88 24.97 -13.18
N VAL A 7 24.34 25.05 -11.97
CA VAL A 7 25.10 24.80 -10.75
C VAL A 7 25.25 23.30 -10.54
N VAL A 8 26.49 22.83 -10.38
CA VAL A 8 26.81 21.45 -10.03
C VAL A 8 27.27 21.43 -8.58
N THR A 9 26.50 20.78 -7.71
CA THR A 9 26.86 20.58 -6.31
C THR A 9 27.34 19.16 -6.12
N PRO A 10 28.58 18.93 -5.63
CA PRO A 10 29.05 17.59 -5.35
C PRO A 10 28.25 16.97 -4.19
N LEU A 11 27.93 15.68 -4.33
CA LEU A 11 27.28 14.91 -3.26
C LEU A 11 28.31 14.44 -2.25
N ASN A 12 27.94 14.40 -0.97
CA ASN A 12 28.72 13.67 0.02
C ASN A 12 28.56 12.15 -0.16
N ILE A 13 29.31 11.36 0.62
CA ILE A 13 29.33 9.89 0.48
C ILE A 13 27.93 9.30 0.68
N ASP A 14 27.23 9.69 1.75
CA ASP A 14 25.89 9.16 2.07
C ASP A 14 24.87 9.51 0.99
N GLN A 15 24.86 10.76 0.53
CA GLN A 15 24.00 11.22 -0.57
C GLN A 15 24.30 10.49 -1.88
N ALA A 16 25.57 10.20 -2.16
CA ALA A 16 25.95 9.45 -3.35
C ALA A 16 25.50 7.98 -3.27
N LEU A 17 25.55 7.36 -2.08
CA LEU A 17 25.03 6.02 -1.83
C LEU A 17 23.50 5.98 -1.96
N ASP A 18 22.79 6.92 -1.34
CA ASP A 18 21.35 7.05 -1.44
C ASP A 18 20.90 7.25 -2.90
N ALA A 19 21.61 8.11 -3.66
CA ALA A 19 21.33 8.34 -5.07
C ALA A 19 21.55 7.07 -5.92
N ARG A 20 22.62 6.32 -5.68
CA ARG A 20 22.87 5.03 -6.35
C ARG A 20 21.74 4.05 -6.08
N ASP A 21 21.34 3.90 -4.83
CA ASP A 21 20.31 2.95 -4.42
C ASP A 21 18.93 3.37 -4.94
N ALA A 22 18.64 4.67 -4.97
CA ALA A 22 17.44 5.22 -5.59
C ALA A 22 17.39 4.91 -7.09
N ILE A 23 18.50 5.06 -7.81
CA ILE A 23 18.59 4.69 -9.23
C ILE A 23 18.35 3.19 -9.41
N ALA A 24 18.97 2.34 -8.59
CA ALA A 24 18.79 0.89 -8.66
C ALA A 24 17.31 0.49 -8.45
N LYS A 25 16.65 1.07 -7.42
CA LYS A 25 15.22 0.89 -7.15
C LYS A 25 14.35 1.35 -8.32
N ALA A 26 14.65 2.50 -8.91
CA ALA A 26 13.92 3.06 -10.05
C ALA A 26 14.06 2.20 -11.32
N LEU A 27 15.26 1.71 -11.60
CA LEU A 27 15.52 0.80 -12.72
C LEU A 27 14.74 -0.51 -12.58
N TYR A 28 14.81 -1.13 -11.39
CA TYR A 28 14.07 -2.37 -11.12
C TYR A 28 12.55 -2.16 -11.23
N SER A 29 12.03 -1.09 -10.63
CA SER A 29 10.60 -0.73 -10.70
C SER A 29 10.13 -0.52 -12.14
N SER A 30 10.94 0.16 -12.96
CA SER A 30 10.66 0.40 -14.38
C SER A 30 10.65 -0.90 -15.18
N LEU A 31 11.63 -1.78 -14.95
CA LEU A 31 11.70 -3.09 -15.58
C LEU A 31 10.49 -3.97 -15.22
N PHE A 32 10.16 -4.05 -13.94
CA PHE A 32 9.01 -4.83 -13.46
C PHE A 32 7.70 -4.33 -14.07
N SER A 33 7.49 -3.01 -14.08
CA SER A 33 6.32 -2.38 -14.70
C SER A 33 6.25 -2.65 -16.21
N TRP A 34 7.39 -2.60 -16.91
CA TRP A 34 7.46 -2.94 -18.33
C TRP A 34 7.12 -4.42 -18.59
N LEU A 35 7.61 -5.34 -17.76
CA LEU A 35 7.30 -6.76 -17.85
C LEU A 35 5.79 -7.02 -17.70
N VAL A 36 5.17 -6.43 -16.66
CA VAL A 36 3.72 -6.54 -16.43
C VAL A 36 2.93 -6.02 -17.63
N GLN A 37 3.29 -4.84 -18.15
CA GLN A 37 2.65 -4.27 -19.34
C GLN A 37 2.83 -5.17 -20.56
N ARG A 38 4.02 -5.74 -20.76
CA ARG A 38 4.30 -6.65 -21.87
C ARG A 38 3.44 -7.90 -21.82
N VAL A 39 3.30 -8.52 -20.64
CA VAL A 39 2.42 -9.68 -20.43
C VAL A 39 0.96 -9.29 -20.69
N ASN A 40 0.49 -8.18 -20.13
CA ASN A 40 -0.89 -7.71 -20.33
C ASN A 40 -1.21 -7.47 -21.81
N ASN A 41 -0.31 -6.87 -22.58
CA ASN A 41 -0.49 -6.64 -24.01
C ASN A 41 -0.56 -7.94 -24.85
N ILE A 42 0.04 -9.02 -24.36
CA ILE A 42 -0.01 -10.34 -25.02
C ILE A 42 -1.30 -11.07 -24.67
N VAL A 43 -1.71 -11.02 -23.40
CA VAL A 43 -2.84 -11.79 -22.86
C VAL A 43 -4.18 -11.11 -23.13
N PHE A 44 -4.26 -9.78 -22.99
CA PHE A 44 -5.51 -9.04 -23.12
C PHE A 44 -5.77 -8.63 -24.56
N LYS A 45 -6.71 -9.32 -25.24
CA LYS A 45 -7.10 -9.06 -26.64
C LYS A 45 -8.61 -8.88 -26.76
N GLY A 46 -9.16 -7.77 -26.31
CA GLY A 46 -10.58 -7.45 -26.56
C GLY A 46 -11.21 -6.46 -25.59
N PRO A 47 -12.50 -6.11 -25.79
CA PRO A 47 -13.23 -5.27 -24.85
C PRO A 47 -13.42 -6.00 -23.52
N ARG A 48 -13.43 -5.25 -22.40
CA ARG A 48 -13.64 -5.81 -21.06
C ARG A 48 -15.01 -6.50 -20.99
N LYS A 49 -15.00 -7.81 -20.77
CA LYS A 49 -16.17 -8.63 -20.42
C LYS A 49 -16.21 -8.85 -18.91
N THR A 50 -17.24 -9.55 -18.42
CA THR A 50 -17.26 -10.13 -17.07
C THR A 50 -15.95 -10.88 -16.81
N SER A 51 -15.33 -10.61 -15.67
CA SER A 51 -14.04 -11.19 -15.29
C SER A 51 -14.11 -11.83 -13.92
N ILE A 52 -13.41 -12.96 -13.77
CA ILE A 52 -13.08 -13.57 -12.48
C ILE A 52 -11.63 -13.20 -12.20
N ALA A 53 -11.37 -12.62 -11.03
CA ALA A 53 -10.04 -12.23 -10.59
C ALA A 53 -9.59 -13.13 -9.44
N ILE A 54 -8.31 -13.52 -9.47
CA ILE A 54 -7.65 -14.25 -8.39
C ILE A 54 -6.68 -13.27 -7.75
N LEU A 55 -6.76 -13.13 -6.42
CA LEU A 55 -5.86 -12.32 -5.63
C LEU A 55 -4.89 -13.26 -4.91
N ASP A 56 -3.61 -13.14 -5.23
CA ASP A 56 -2.50 -13.84 -4.57
C ASP A 56 -1.58 -12.79 -3.96
N ILE A 57 -1.54 -12.72 -2.64
CA ILE A 57 -0.81 -11.73 -1.85
C ILE A 57 -0.16 -12.38 -0.63
N PHE A 58 0.83 -11.72 -0.05
CA PHE A 58 1.43 -12.14 1.22
C PHE A 58 0.40 -12.12 2.35
N GLY A 59 0.43 -13.15 3.21
CA GLY A 59 -0.31 -13.16 4.46
C GLY A 59 0.31 -12.23 5.50
N PHE A 60 -0.29 -12.19 6.70
CA PHE A 60 0.23 -11.40 7.82
C PHE A 60 1.64 -11.90 8.23
N GLU A 61 2.58 -10.99 8.41
CA GLU A 61 3.97 -11.27 8.79
C GLU A 61 4.27 -10.78 10.20
N ASP A 62 4.96 -11.60 11.00
CA ASP A 62 5.48 -11.20 12.31
C ASP A 62 6.86 -11.84 12.52
N PHE A 63 7.91 -11.02 12.42
CA PHE A 63 9.29 -11.41 12.65
C PHE A 63 9.81 -10.82 13.96
N LYS A 64 10.99 -11.30 14.40
CA LYS A 64 11.67 -10.74 15.59
C LYS A 64 11.94 -9.24 15.45
N GLU A 65 12.27 -8.80 14.23
CA GLU A 65 12.45 -7.39 13.87
C GLU A 65 11.62 -7.12 12.60
N ASN A 66 10.60 -6.28 12.74
CA ASN A 66 9.70 -5.89 11.64
C ASN A 66 10.11 -4.51 11.11
N SER A 67 10.27 -4.40 9.79
CA SER A 67 10.61 -3.14 9.12
C SER A 67 9.37 -2.48 8.52
N PHE A 68 9.56 -1.37 7.80
CA PHE A 68 8.46 -0.66 7.13
C PHE A 68 7.69 -1.56 6.15
N GLU A 69 8.38 -2.50 5.52
CA GLU A 69 7.82 -3.49 4.61
C GLU A 69 6.74 -4.34 5.28
N GLN A 70 7.01 -4.86 6.49
CA GLN A 70 6.01 -5.63 7.26
C GLN A 70 4.81 -4.77 7.64
N LEU A 71 5.02 -3.49 7.98
CA LEU A 71 3.90 -2.57 8.23
C LEU A 71 3.01 -2.42 6.98
N CYS A 72 3.61 -2.28 5.78
CA CYS A 72 2.85 -2.21 4.53
C CYS A 72 2.09 -3.52 4.23
N ILE A 73 2.73 -4.67 4.43
CA ILE A 73 2.13 -6.00 4.22
C ILE A 73 0.95 -6.21 5.19
N ASN A 74 1.16 -5.94 6.48
CA ASN A 74 0.14 -6.13 7.50
C ASN A 74 -1.00 -5.13 7.36
N TYR A 75 -0.73 -3.88 6.95
CA TYR A 75 -1.78 -2.91 6.62
C TYR A 75 -2.67 -3.37 5.46
N ALA A 76 -2.09 -3.97 4.41
CA ALA A 76 -2.85 -4.54 3.31
C ALA A 76 -3.73 -5.70 3.79
N ASN A 77 -3.19 -6.59 4.63
CA ASN A 77 -3.94 -7.70 5.23
C ASN A 77 -5.09 -7.20 6.12
N GLU A 78 -4.85 -6.20 6.97
CA GLU A 78 -5.87 -5.61 7.83
C GLU A 78 -7.01 -4.97 7.02
N THR A 79 -6.66 -4.33 5.89
CA THR A 79 -7.63 -3.75 4.96
C THR A 79 -8.47 -4.83 4.28
N LEU A 80 -7.84 -5.94 3.90
CA LEU A 80 -8.54 -7.09 3.33
C LEU A 80 -9.48 -7.73 4.37
N GLN A 81 -9.04 -7.87 5.62
CA GLN A 81 -9.87 -8.37 6.73
C GLN A 81 -11.08 -7.47 6.98
N TYR A 82 -10.88 -6.14 6.96
CA TYR A 82 -11.99 -5.18 7.08
C TYR A 82 -13.01 -5.38 5.95
N TYR A 83 -12.54 -5.48 4.71
CA TYR A 83 -13.41 -5.71 3.56
C TYR A 83 -14.16 -7.04 3.65
N PHE A 84 -13.46 -8.11 4.03
CA PHE A 84 -14.03 -9.44 4.23
C PHE A 84 -15.15 -9.41 5.27
N ASN A 85 -14.87 -8.89 6.47
CA ASN A 85 -15.85 -8.77 7.54
C ASN A 85 -17.07 -7.97 7.06
N LYS A 86 -16.85 -6.79 6.46
CA LYS A 86 -17.95 -5.93 6.02
C LYS A 86 -18.80 -6.55 4.91
N HIS A 87 -18.18 -7.28 3.98
CA HIS A 87 -18.87 -7.80 2.81
C HIS A 87 -19.56 -9.14 3.09
N VAL A 88 -18.83 -10.10 3.66
CA VAL A 88 -19.35 -11.45 3.93
C VAL A 88 -20.45 -11.40 4.96
N PHE A 89 -20.24 -10.76 6.12
CA PHE A 89 -21.28 -10.70 7.15
C PHE A 89 -22.53 -9.93 6.68
N LYS A 90 -22.35 -8.88 5.87
CA LYS A 90 -23.49 -8.15 5.30
C LYS A 90 -24.27 -9.03 4.31
N LEU A 91 -23.58 -9.76 3.44
CA LEU A 91 -24.23 -10.65 2.47
C LEU A 91 -24.94 -11.81 3.15
N GLU A 92 -24.31 -12.44 4.14
CA GLU A 92 -24.92 -13.53 4.92
C GLU A 92 -26.19 -13.06 5.63
N GLN A 93 -26.15 -11.92 6.33
CA GLN A 93 -27.34 -11.38 7.01
C GLN A 93 -28.47 -11.05 6.02
N GLN A 94 -28.13 -10.55 4.82
CA GLN A 94 -29.12 -10.31 3.78
C GLN A 94 -29.75 -11.61 3.27
N GLU A 95 -28.99 -12.69 3.16
CA GLU A 95 -29.51 -13.98 2.70
C GLU A 95 -30.42 -14.63 3.74
N TYR A 96 -30.00 -14.65 5.02
CA TYR A 96 -30.86 -15.14 6.10
C TYR A 96 -32.19 -14.39 6.20
N ALA A 97 -32.17 -13.06 6.01
CA ALA A 97 -33.39 -12.26 5.98
C ALA A 97 -34.31 -12.60 4.79
N LYS A 98 -33.75 -12.89 3.60
CA LYS A 98 -34.53 -13.33 2.43
C LYS A 98 -35.17 -14.68 2.66
N GLU A 99 -34.44 -15.62 3.26
CA GLU A 99 -34.93 -16.97 3.55
C GLU A 99 -35.83 -17.06 4.78
N ARG A 100 -36.02 -15.94 5.51
CA ARG A 100 -36.81 -15.85 6.75
C ARG A 100 -36.31 -16.82 7.83
N ILE A 101 -35.00 -17.04 7.86
CA ILE A 101 -34.33 -17.83 8.89
C ILE A 101 -34.14 -16.93 10.11
N GLU A 102 -34.62 -17.37 11.28
CA GLU A 102 -34.30 -16.72 12.54
C GLU A 102 -32.79 -16.82 12.79
N TRP A 103 -32.12 -15.67 12.69
CA TRP A 103 -30.68 -15.56 12.82
C TRP A 103 -30.31 -14.60 13.94
N GLN A 104 -29.32 -14.99 14.75
CA GLN A 104 -28.72 -14.12 15.75
C GLN A 104 -27.53 -13.40 15.12
N PRO A 105 -27.49 -12.06 15.11
CA PRO A 105 -26.36 -11.32 14.54
C PRO A 105 -25.05 -11.75 15.19
N ILE A 106 -24.09 -12.23 14.38
CA ILE A 106 -22.73 -12.47 14.85
C ILE A 106 -22.06 -11.11 15.02
N ASN A 107 -21.59 -10.83 16.23
CA ASN A 107 -20.80 -9.66 16.50
C ASN A 107 -19.35 -9.94 16.05
N TYR A 108 -18.84 -9.16 15.10
CA TYR A 108 -17.44 -9.23 14.67
C TYR A 108 -16.64 -8.08 15.26
N GLN A 109 -15.34 -8.28 15.43
CA GLN A 109 -14.45 -7.24 15.88
C GLN A 109 -14.18 -6.26 14.74
N ASP A 110 -14.59 -5.01 14.92
CA ASP A 110 -14.29 -3.93 13.98
C ASP A 110 -12.82 -3.53 14.11
N ASN A 111 -12.07 -3.68 13.02
CA ASN A 111 -10.67 -3.30 12.91
C ASN A 111 -10.46 -1.91 12.30
N GLN A 112 -11.53 -1.16 12.01
CA GLN A 112 -11.46 0.24 11.58
C GLN A 112 -10.55 1.11 12.47
N PRO A 113 -10.49 0.94 13.81
CA PRO A 113 -9.55 1.71 14.64
C PRO A 113 -8.07 1.47 14.27
N VAL A 114 -7.70 0.24 13.91
CA VAL A 114 -6.33 -0.12 13.48
C VAL A 114 -6.01 0.53 12.13
N LEU A 115 -6.93 0.42 11.17
CA LEU A 115 -6.78 1.08 9.87
C LEU A 115 -6.65 2.59 10.01
N ASN A 116 -7.43 3.18 10.94
CA ASN A 116 -7.37 4.60 11.20
C ASN A 116 -6.02 5.01 11.81
N LEU A 117 -5.51 4.24 12.77
CA LEU A 117 -4.20 4.49 13.35
C LEU A 117 -3.09 4.53 12.29
N ILE A 118 -3.14 3.61 11.32
CA ILE A 118 -2.08 3.50 10.30
C ILE A 118 -2.22 4.59 9.24
N ALA A 119 -3.41 4.82 8.68
CA ALA A 119 -3.56 5.56 7.43
C ALA A 119 -4.52 6.77 7.47
N LYS A 120 -5.23 7.03 8.58
CA LYS A 120 -6.21 8.13 8.62
C LYS A 120 -5.51 9.49 8.57
N LYS A 121 -5.84 10.29 7.56
CA LYS A 121 -5.37 11.69 7.52
C LYS A 121 -6.06 12.55 8.60
N PRO A 122 -5.36 13.54 9.20
CA PRO A 122 -3.94 13.83 9.04
C PRO A 122 -3.05 13.10 10.07
N VAL A 123 -3.62 12.37 11.03
CA VAL A 123 -2.93 11.93 12.26
C VAL A 123 -2.45 10.47 12.27
N GLY A 124 -2.63 9.75 11.17
CA GLY A 124 -2.19 8.37 11.05
C GLY A 124 -0.67 8.25 10.91
N ILE A 125 -0.12 7.07 11.18
CA ILE A 125 1.32 6.80 11.08
C ILE A 125 1.87 7.15 9.69
N LEU A 126 1.22 6.71 8.61
CA LEU A 126 1.67 6.97 7.24
C LEU A 126 1.63 8.47 6.86
N PRO A 127 0.54 9.22 7.13
CA PRO A 127 0.55 10.68 7.00
C PRO A 127 1.68 11.37 7.76
N LEU A 128 1.91 11.01 9.03
CA LEU A 128 2.98 11.62 9.83
C LEU A 128 4.37 11.30 9.28
N LEU A 129 4.60 10.07 8.80
CA LEU A 129 5.85 9.69 8.14
C LEU A 129 6.09 10.47 6.84
N ASP A 130 5.04 10.72 6.05
CA ASP A 130 5.14 11.53 4.83
C ASP A 130 5.49 12.99 5.16
N ASP A 131 4.84 13.57 6.18
CA ASP A 131 5.15 14.92 6.64
C ASP A 131 6.62 15.04 7.09
N GLU A 132 7.08 14.16 7.99
CA GLU A 132 8.47 14.14 8.48
C GLU A 132 9.51 13.87 7.37
N SER A 133 9.17 13.06 6.36
CA SER A 133 10.08 12.79 5.23
C SER A 133 10.27 14.00 4.32
N ASN A 134 9.30 14.90 4.28
CA ASN A 134 9.33 16.12 3.48
C ASN A 134 9.89 17.34 4.24
N PHE A 135 10.11 17.24 5.56
CA PHE A 135 10.72 18.32 6.32
C PHE A 135 12.21 18.51 5.93
N PRO A 136 12.63 19.72 5.54
CA PRO A 136 14.04 19.98 5.27
C PRO A 136 14.84 19.78 6.56
N LYS A 137 15.84 18.89 6.53
CA LYS A 137 16.80 18.73 7.64
C LYS A 137 17.47 20.08 7.89
N VAL A 138 17.07 20.77 8.96
CA VAL A 138 17.84 21.90 9.48
C VAL A 138 19.09 21.31 10.09
N SER A 139 20.23 21.45 9.40
CA SER A 139 21.53 21.26 10.01
C SER A 139 21.65 22.26 11.15
N LEU A 140 21.49 21.78 12.39
CA LEU A 140 21.86 22.55 13.58
C LEU A 140 23.36 22.91 13.48
N PRO A 141 23.74 24.12 13.91
CA PRO A 141 25.09 24.66 13.77
C PRO A 141 26.16 23.84 14.52
#